data_AF-A0A5U9WLJ3-F1
#
_entry.id   AF-A0A5U9WLJ3-F1
#
_cell.length_a   1.000
_cell.length_b   1.000
_cell.length_c   1.000
_cell.angle_alpha   90.00
_cell.angle_beta   90.00
_cell.angle_gamma   90.00
#
_symmetry.space_group_name_H-M   'P 1'
#
loop_
_entity.id
_entity.type
_entity.pdbx_description
1 polymer ?
#
loop_
_entity_poly.entity_id
_entity_poly.type
_entity_poly.pdbx_seq_one_letter_code
_entity_poly.pdbx_strand_id
1 'polypeptide(L)'
;TLKKIEGNFFYIKPSTSHPGLPKESIFYFIIHSPLGKIEFTTNNRITDKSNSNNLLCFIIPESLSILQRRTSPRINVGYESQFYCSGRYRSGTIYKYHLNDISEGGCSF
;
A
#
# COMPACT_ATOMS: atom_id res chain seq x y z
N THR A 1 -1.53 -8.27 -4.38
CA THR A 1 -0.95 -7.43 -5.46
C THR A 1 -1.79 -7.50 -6.72
N LEU A 2 -1.91 -6.39 -7.47
CA LEU A 2 -2.58 -6.35 -8.78
C LEU A 2 -1.88 -7.30 -9.78
N LYS A 3 -2.67 -8.05 -10.55
CA LYS A 3 -2.18 -9.06 -11.51
C LYS A 3 -2.66 -8.86 -12.93
N LYS A 4 -3.90 -8.42 -13.11
CA LYS A 4 -4.50 -8.21 -14.44
C LYS A 4 -5.52 -7.08 -14.36
N ILE A 5 -5.68 -6.36 -15.47
CA ILE A 5 -6.81 -5.46 -15.75
C ILE A 5 -7.41 -5.93 -17.07
N GLU A 6 -8.74 -6.08 -17.12
CA GLU A 6 -9.47 -6.53 -18.30
C GLU A 6 -10.85 -5.90 -18.35
N GLY A 7 -11.13 -5.14 -19.41
CA GLY A 7 -12.38 -4.38 -19.52
C GLY A 7 -12.56 -3.47 -18.30
N ASN A 8 -13.67 -3.66 -17.58
CA ASN A 8 -14.00 -2.89 -16.38
C ASN A 8 -13.63 -3.62 -15.07
N PHE A 9 -12.67 -4.55 -15.11
CA PHE A 9 -12.29 -5.37 -13.95
C PHE A 9 -10.80 -5.33 -13.67
N PHE A 10 -10.46 -5.48 -12.39
CA PHE A 10 -9.11 -5.71 -11.94
C PHE A 10 -9.01 -6.96 -11.07
N TYR A 11 -7.87 -7.63 -11.15
CA TYR A 11 -7.63 -8.92 -10.50
C TYR A 11 -6.46 -8.81 -9.54
N ILE A 12 -6.66 -9.26 -8.31
CA ILE A 12 -5.60 -9.32 -7.30
C ILE A 12 -5.34 -10.76 -6.88
N LYS A 13 -4.07 -11.05 -6.62
CA LYS A 13 -3.70 -12.26 -5.87
C LYS A 13 -3.57 -11.89 -4.39
N PRO A 14 -4.38 -12.48 -3.50
CA PRO A 14 -4.21 -12.27 -2.07
C PRO A 14 -2.91 -12.93 -1.58
N SER A 15 -2.30 -12.35 -0.55
CA SER A 15 -1.06 -12.85 0.05
C SER A 15 -1.30 -14.03 1.00
N THR A 16 -2.52 -14.15 1.54
CA THR A 16 -2.93 -15.25 2.42
C THR A 16 -4.21 -15.88 1.89
N SER A 17 -4.46 -17.14 2.26
CA SER A 17 -5.74 -17.78 1.99
C SER A 17 -6.84 -17.00 2.73
N HIS A 18 -7.81 -16.46 2.01
CA HIS A 18 -8.95 -15.78 2.60
C HIS A 18 -10.16 -16.74 2.59
N PRO A 19 -10.56 -17.29 3.76
CA PRO A 19 -11.77 -18.09 3.82
C PRO A 19 -12.98 -17.17 3.62
N GLY A 20 -13.58 -17.27 2.43
CA GLY A 20 -14.88 -16.67 2.10
C GLY A 20 -14.92 -15.15 2.23
N LEU A 21 -14.49 -14.42 1.19
CA LEU A 21 -14.82 -12.99 1.11
C LEU A 21 -16.35 -12.84 1.13
N PRO A 22 -16.88 -11.94 1.98
CA PRO A 22 -18.31 -11.71 2.03
C PRO A 22 -18.80 -11.21 0.66
N LYS A 23 -19.84 -11.86 0.15
CA LYS A 23 -20.52 -11.44 -1.07
C LYS A 23 -21.19 -10.08 -0.81
N GLU A 24 -21.25 -9.24 -1.85
CA GLU A 24 -21.95 -7.95 -1.81
C GLU A 24 -21.38 -6.93 -0.80
N SER A 25 -20.11 -7.10 -0.40
CA SER A 25 -19.40 -6.11 0.43
C SER A 25 -18.70 -5.04 -0.41
N ILE A 26 -18.62 -3.84 0.16
CA ILE A 26 -17.77 -2.76 -0.34
C ILE A 26 -16.36 -2.98 0.21
N PHE A 27 -15.38 -2.99 -0.69
CA PHE A 27 -13.97 -3.14 -0.37
C PHE A 27 -13.25 -1.80 -0.53
N TYR A 28 -12.44 -1.43 0.46
CA TYR A 28 -11.60 -0.26 0.44
C TYR A 28 -10.18 -0.61 0.03
N PHE A 29 -9.66 0.07 -0.99
CA PHE A 29 -8.33 -0.15 -1.55
C PHE A 29 -7.46 1.10 -1.41
N ILE A 30 -6.19 0.85 -1.11
CA ILE A 30 -5.12 1.83 -1.15
C ILE A 30 -4.05 1.33 -2.11
N ILE A 31 -3.72 2.13 -3.13
CA ILE A 31 -2.53 1.91 -3.96
C ILE A 31 -1.46 2.92 -3.52
N HIS A 32 -0.30 2.39 -3.15
CA HIS A 32 0.91 3.17 -2.93
C HIS A 32 1.63 3.32 -4.27
N SER A 33 1.49 4.48 -4.90
CA SER A 33 2.18 4.84 -6.15
C SER A 33 3.27 5.89 -5.86
N PRO A 34 4.36 5.94 -6.65
CA PRO A 34 5.30 7.06 -6.62
C PRO A 34 4.62 8.42 -6.82
N LEU A 35 3.50 8.48 -7.54
CA LEU A 35 2.73 9.70 -7.81
C LEU A 35 1.81 10.12 -6.65
N GLY A 36 1.68 9.32 -5.60
CA GLY A 36 0.81 9.59 -4.47
C GLY A 36 0.00 8.37 -4.03
N LYS A 37 -0.88 8.59 -3.07
CA LYS A 37 -1.80 7.57 -2.55
C LYS A 37 -3.08 7.61 -3.37
N ILE A 38 -3.45 6.49 -3.99
CA ILE A 38 -4.74 6.36 -4.68
C ILE A 38 -5.67 5.58 -3.76
N GLU A 39 -6.79 6.18 -3.39
CA GLU A 39 -7.80 5.60 -2.50
C GLU A 39 -9.10 5.42 -3.28
N PHE A 40 -9.72 4.24 -3.15
CA PHE A 40 -11.01 3.97 -3.77
C PHE A 40 -11.76 2.83 -3.09
N THR A 41 -13.07 2.81 -3.30
CA THR A 41 -13.95 1.72 -2.87
C THR A 41 -14.55 1.01 -4.07
N THR A 42 -14.70 -0.31 -4.01
CA THR A 42 -15.37 -1.07 -5.06
C THR A 42 -16.04 -2.33 -4.52
N ASN A 43 -16.98 -2.88 -5.29
CA ASN A 43 -17.65 -4.12 -4.98
C ASN A 43 -16.89 -5.31 -5.59
N ASN A 44 -16.83 -6.40 -4.85
CA ASN A 44 -16.33 -7.67 -5.38
C ASN A 44 -17.38 -8.29 -6.30
N ARG A 45 -16.97 -8.74 -7.49
CA ARG A 45 -17.79 -9.63 -8.31
C ARG A 45 -17.27 -11.05 -8.11
N ILE A 46 -18.17 -11.89 -7.61
CA ILE A 46 -18.00 -13.33 -7.31
C ILE A 46 -16.90 -13.95 -8.15
N THR A 47 -15.94 -14.58 -7.45
CA THR A 47 -14.90 -15.48 -7.96
C THR A 47 -15.36 -16.17 -9.24
N ASP A 48 -14.73 -15.80 -10.35
CA ASP A 48 -14.92 -16.49 -11.61
C ASP A 48 -14.60 -17.97 -11.36
N LYS A 49 -15.62 -18.85 -11.42
CA LYS A 49 -15.47 -20.28 -11.10
C LYS A 49 -14.50 -20.98 -12.05
N SER A 50 -14.13 -20.33 -13.15
CA SER A 50 -13.15 -20.78 -14.14
C SER A 50 -11.70 -20.48 -13.76
N ASN A 51 -11.43 -19.73 -12.68
CA ASN A 51 -10.11 -19.18 -12.42
C ASN A 51 -9.19 -20.16 -11.67
N SER A 52 -8.34 -20.88 -12.41
CA SER A 52 -7.35 -21.84 -11.88
C SER A 52 -6.32 -21.22 -10.91
N ASN A 53 -6.27 -19.89 -10.78
CA ASN A 53 -5.19 -19.16 -10.12
C ASN A 53 -5.57 -18.43 -8.81
N ASN A 54 -6.76 -18.67 -8.25
CA ASN A 54 -7.21 -18.05 -6.98
C ASN A 54 -7.15 -16.50 -7.00
N LEU A 55 -7.41 -15.88 -8.14
CA LEU A 55 -7.47 -14.42 -8.25
C LEU A 55 -8.84 -13.91 -7.81
N LEU A 56 -8.84 -12.84 -7.02
CA LEU A 56 -10.04 -12.10 -6.67
C LEU A 56 -10.32 -11.05 -7.74
N CYS A 57 -11.57 -10.97 -8.18
CA CYS A 57 -12.03 -10.06 -9.24
C CYS A 57 -12.84 -8.92 -8.64
N PHE A 58 -12.54 -7.69 -9.06
CA PHE A 58 -13.21 -6.49 -8.59
C PHE A 58 -13.56 -5.59 -9.78
N ILE A 59 -14.64 -4.84 -9.65
CA ILE A 59 -15.04 -3.85 -10.65
C ILE A 59 -14.11 -2.63 -10.51
N ILE A 60 -13.65 -2.04 -11.61
CA ILE A 60 -12.94 -0.76 -11.55
C ILE A 60 -13.95 0.31 -11.12
N PRO A 61 -13.68 1.10 -10.06
CA PRO A 61 -14.62 2.11 -9.60
C PRO A 61 -14.80 3.21 -10.66
N GLU A 62 -15.99 3.82 -10.70
CA GLU A 62 -16.30 4.91 -11.63
C GLU A 62 -15.44 6.16 -11.39
N SER A 63 -14.93 6.33 -10.16
CA SER A 63 -14.04 7.43 -9.80
C SER A 63 -12.89 6.95 -8.91
N LEU A 64 -11.74 7.59 -9.07
CA LEU A 64 -10.54 7.37 -8.26
C LEU A 64 -10.14 8.70 -7.63
N SER A 65 -9.90 8.70 -6.32
CA SER A 65 -9.33 9.85 -5.64
C SER A 65 -7.81 9.69 -5.55
N ILE A 66 -7.08 10.52 -6.28
CA ILE A 66 -5.62 10.58 -6.21
C ILE A 66 -5.24 11.68 -5.23
N LEU A 67 -4.71 11.31 -4.07
CA LEU A 67 -4.24 12.24 -3.06
C LEU A 67 -2.72 12.37 -3.15
N GLN A 68 -2.25 13.54 -3.59
CA GLN A 68 -0.86 13.94 -3.43
C GLN A 68 -0.74 14.85 -2.20
N ARG A 69 -0.24 14.30 -1.10
CA ARG A 69 -0.08 15.04 0.17
C ARG A 69 1.32 15.62 0.36
N ARG A 70 2.33 15.14 -0.40
CA ARG A 70 3.71 15.61 -0.26
C ARG A 70 4.07 16.49 -1.44
N THR A 71 4.58 17.69 -1.13
CA THR A 71 5.19 18.59 -2.11
C THR A 71 6.67 18.31 -2.28
N SER A 72 7.34 17.83 -1.23
CA SER A 72 8.75 17.44 -1.26
C SER A 72 8.92 15.91 -1.35
N PRO A 73 9.84 15.42 -2.20
CA PRO A 73 10.12 14.00 -2.32
C PRO A 73 10.82 13.47 -1.06
N ARG A 74 10.64 12.17 -0.80
CA ARG A 74 11.45 11.42 0.17
C ARG A 74 12.47 10.57 -0.58
N ILE A 75 13.70 10.56 -0.09
CA ILE A 75 14.77 9.72 -0.60
C ILE A 75 14.96 8.56 0.38
N ASN A 76 14.82 7.33 -0.11
CA ASN A 76 15.11 6.14 0.68
C ASN A 76 16.63 6.02 0.85
N VAL A 77 17.05 5.73 2.08
CA VAL A 77 18.43 5.46 2.42
C VAL A 77 18.68 3.96 2.24
N GLY A 78 19.74 3.60 1.53
CA GLY A 78 20.09 2.20 1.34
C GLY A 78 20.40 1.54 2.69
N TYR A 79 19.93 0.30 2.91
CA TYR A 79 20.13 -0.41 4.18
C TYR A 79 21.62 -0.56 4.56
N GLU A 80 22.49 -0.70 3.57
CA GLU A 80 23.96 -0.76 3.76
C GLU A 80 24.57 0.59 4.18
N SER A 81 23.81 1.68 4.07
CA SER A 81 24.28 3.02 4.42
C SER A 81 24.16 3.21 5.93
N GLN A 82 25.29 3.43 6.60
CA GLN A 82 25.39 3.53 8.06
C GLN A 82 24.91 4.88 8.64
N PHE A 83 23.72 5.33 8.25
CA PHE A 83 23.10 6.54 8.79
C PHE A 83 22.20 6.22 9.98
N TYR A 84 22.46 6.90 11.10
CA TYR A 84 21.75 6.66 12.35
C TYR A 84 21.30 7.97 13.00
N CYS A 85 20.21 7.90 13.76
CA CYS A 85 19.85 8.90 14.75
C CYS A 85 19.93 8.27 16.14
N SER A 86 20.64 8.91 17.05
CA SER A 86 20.75 8.47 18.44
C SER A 86 20.50 9.61 19.40
N GLY A 87 20.07 9.26 20.60
CA GLY A 87 19.75 10.23 21.64
C GLY A 87 19.31 9.54 22.92
N ARG A 88 18.68 10.30 23.82
CA ARG A 88 18.10 9.77 25.04
C ARG A 88 16.62 10.13 25.10
N TYR A 89 15.82 9.16 25.51
CA TYR A 89 14.45 9.41 25.93
C TYR A 89 14.43 10.25 27.21
N ARG A 90 13.28 10.84 27.52
CA ARG A 90 13.08 11.58 28.77
C ARG A 90 13.34 10.72 30.02
N SER A 91 13.16 9.40 29.92
CA SER A 91 13.52 8.43 30.96
C SER A 91 15.03 8.25 31.18
N GLY A 92 15.87 8.80 30.30
CA GLY A 92 17.32 8.58 30.27
C GLY A 92 17.75 7.39 29.40
N THR A 93 16.82 6.53 28.97
CA THR A 93 17.11 5.38 28.09
C THR A 93 17.69 5.85 26.77
N ILE A 94 18.84 5.30 26.38
CA ILE A 94 19.51 5.62 25.12
C ILE A 94 18.79 4.90 23.97
N TYR A 95 18.58 5.61 22.86
CA TYR A 95 18.11 5.02 21.61
C TYR A 95 19.11 5.26 20.47
N LYS A 96 19.08 4.35 19.51
CA LYS A 96 19.78 4.45 18.23
C LYS A 96 18.94 3.77 17.16
N TYR A 97 18.50 4.53 16.16
CA TYR A 97 17.68 4.04 15.06
C TYR A 97 18.37 4.22 13.72
N HIS A 98 18.11 3.30 12.80
CA HIS A 98 18.60 3.38 11.43
C HIS A 98 17.73 4.36 10.64
N LEU A 99 18.33 5.16 9.78
CA LEU A 99 17.57 6.05 8.91
C LEU A 99 16.98 5.23 7.74
N ASN A 100 15.66 5.30 7.54
CA ASN A 100 14.95 4.62 6.44
C ASN A 100 14.78 5.55 5.24
N ASP A 101 14.28 6.77 5.47
CA ASP A 101 14.09 7.79 4.45
C ASP A 101 14.25 9.21 5.01
N ILE A 102 14.54 10.16 4.13
CA ILE A 102 14.69 11.58 4.47
C ILE A 102 14.04 12.50 3.42
N SER A 103 13.54 13.63 3.88
CA SER A 103 13.00 14.74 3.10
C SER A 103 13.38 16.07 3.77
N GLU A 104 13.14 17.18 3.08
CA GLU A 104 13.35 18.52 3.63
C GLU A 104 12.59 18.76 4.95
N GLY A 105 11.38 18.23 5.07
CA GLY A 105 10.53 18.40 6.25
C GLY A 105 10.76 17.39 7.38
N GLY A 106 11.69 16.44 7.23
CA GLY A 106 11.97 15.41 8.24
C GLY A 106 12.32 14.04 7.65
N CYS A 107 12.42 13.04 8.53
CA CYS A 107 12.90 11.70 8.21
C CYS A 107 12.05 10.60 8.86
N SER A 108 12.26 9.36 8.43
CA SER A 108 11.74 8.15 9.08
C SER A 108 12.90 7.28 9.56
N PHE A 109 12.72 6.71 10.75
CA PHE A 109 13.60 5.69 11.32
C PHE A 109 12.86 4.36 11.50
#